data_AF-C7NFC9-F1
#
_entry.id   AF-C7NFC9-F1
#
_cell.length_a   1.000
_cell.length_b   1.000
_cell.length_c   1.000
_cell.angle_alpha   90.00
_cell.angle_beta   90.00
_cell.angle_gamma   90.00
#
_symmetry.space_group_name_H-M   'P 1'
#
loop_
_entity.id
_entity.type
_entity.pdbx_description
1 polymer ?
#
loop_
_entity_poly.entity_id
_entity_poly.type
_entity_poly.pdbx_seq_one_letter_code
_entity_poly.pdbx_strand_id
1 'polypeptide(L)'
;MRVVLLPAVAGRETGQIMTNSRKRHTPEQVVRKLGQADRMLTDGQDVAAVCRELGVSEQTYYRWRNQYGGLKADDAKRLKELEKQNATLKRLLAEAELEKAALKELAEGNF
;
A
#
# COMPACT_ATOMS: atom_id res chain seq x y z
N MET A 1 -4.25 -63.35 -42.59
CA MET A 1 -5.03 -62.10 -42.77
C MET A 1 -4.99 -61.31 -41.46
N ARG A 2 -4.46 -60.07 -41.48
CA ARG A 2 -4.50 -59.12 -40.35
C ARG A 2 -5.78 -58.28 -40.49
N VAL A 3 -6.59 -58.22 -39.44
CA VAL A 3 -7.58 -57.14 -39.28
C VAL A 3 -7.26 -56.45 -37.96
N VAL A 4 -6.70 -55.25 -38.10
CA VAL A 4 -6.46 -54.30 -37.02
C VAL A 4 -7.77 -53.55 -36.81
N LEU A 5 -8.30 -53.53 -35.58
CA LEU A 5 -9.30 -52.55 -35.18
C LEU A 5 -9.22 -52.26 -33.68
N LEU A 6 -8.43 -51.26 -33.33
CA LEU A 6 -8.71 -50.29 -32.26
C LEU A 6 -9.05 -48.98 -32.99
N PRO A 7 -10.00 -48.14 -32.55
CA PRO A 7 -9.95 -47.55 -31.20
C PRO A 7 -11.33 -47.23 -30.56
N ALA A 8 -11.35 -47.01 -29.24
CA ALA A 8 -12.35 -46.16 -28.61
C ALA A 8 -11.74 -45.56 -27.33
N VAL A 9 -11.03 -44.44 -27.50
CA VAL A 9 -10.61 -43.59 -26.37
C VAL A 9 -11.85 -42.83 -25.91
N ALA A 10 -12.42 -43.23 -24.78
CA ALA A 10 -13.51 -42.51 -24.14
C ALA A 10 -12.96 -41.23 -23.51
N GLY A 11 -13.16 -40.10 -24.20
CA GLY A 11 -12.87 -38.77 -23.68
C GLY A 11 -13.81 -38.45 -22.51
N ARG A 12 -13.27 -38.33 -21.30
CA ARG A 12 -13.99 -37.73 -20.17
C ARG A 12 -13.99 -36.22 -20.35
N GLU A 13 -15.11 -35.68 -20.81
CA GLU A 13 -15.46 -34.28 -20.62
C GLU A 13 -15.79 -34.05 -19.14
N THR A 14 -14.81 -33.71 -18.31
CA THR A 14 -15.08 -33.10 -16.99
C THR A 14 -13.87 -32.30 -16.55
N GLY A 15 -14.04 -30.99 -16.54
CA GLY A 15 -13.02 -30.07 -16.04
C GLY A 15 -13.31 -28.65 -16.50
N GLN A 16 -14.51 -28.15 -16.22
CA GLN A 16 -14.75 -26.72 -16.23
C GLN A 16 -13.73 -26.11 -15.28
N ILE A 17 -12.70 -25.49 -15.85
CA ILE A 17 -11.65 -24.80 -15.12
C ILE A 17 -12.36 -23.61 -14.46
N MET A 18 -12.81 -23.78 -13.22
CA MET A 18 -13.26 -22.66 -12.42
C MET A 18 -12.03 -21.78 -12.21
N THR A 19 -11.85 -20.80 -13.08
CA THR A 19 -10.93 -19.69 -12.84
C THR A 19 -11.53 -18.92 -11.68
N ASN A 20 -11.22 -19.38 -10.46
CA ASN A 20 -11.54 -18.68 -9.24
C ASN A 20 -10.81 -17.34 -9.35
N SER A 21 -11.53 -16.33 -9.84
CA SER A 21 -11.07 -14.96 -9.97
C SER A 21 -10.92 -14.45 -8.55
N ARG A 22 -9.80 -14.84 -7.92
CA ARG A 22 -9.45 -14.40 -6.58
C ARG A 22 -9.42 -12.89 -6.65
N LYS A 23 -10.41 -12.24 -6.04
CA LYS A 23 -10.41 -10.78 -5.87
C LYS A 23 -9.15 -10.44 -5.10
N ARG A 24 -8.12 -10.00 -5.82
CA ARG A 24 -6.84 -9.61 -5.23
C ARG A 24 -7.05 -8.24 -4.58
N HIS A 25 -6.71 -8.13 -3.32
CA HIS A 25 -6.64 -6.83 -2.66
C HIS A 25 -5.50 -6.02 -3.26
N THR A 26 -5.75 -4.76 -3.57
CA THR A 26 -4.68 -3.83 -3.95
C THR A 26 -3.82 -3.50 -2.72
N PRO A 27 -2.56 -3.09 -2.90
CA PRO A 27 -1.69 -2.68 -1.79
C PRO A 27 -2.36 -1.65 -0.85
N GLU A 28 -3.09 -0.68 -1.40
CA GLU A 28 -3.80 0.34 -0.63
C GLU A 28 -4.94 -0.25 0.20
N GLN A 29 -5.68 -1.20 -0.37
CA GLN A 29 -6.73 -1.94 0.35
C GLN A 29 -6.13 -2.77 1.50
N VAL A 30 -4.97 -3.39 1.28
CA VAL A 30 -4.24 -4.13 2.33
C VAL A 30 -3.84 -3.21 3.47
N VAL A 31 -3.20 -2.08 3.19
CA VAL A 31 -2.75 -1.12 4.22
C VAL A 31 -3.93 -0.57 5.01
N ARG A 32 -5.05 -0.24 4.35
CA ARG A 32 -6.28 0.22 5.02
C ARG A 32 -6.83 -0.85 5.95
N LYS A 33 -6.95 -2.10 5.49
CA LYS A 33 -7.41 -3.22 6.31
C LYS A 33 -6.49 -3.50 7.50
N LEU A 34 -5.18 -3.44 7.31
CA LEU A 34 -4.23 -3.56 8.42
C LEU A 34 -4.40 -2.42 9.44
N GLY A 35 -4.71 -1.19 9.02
CA GLY A 35 -5.03 -0.09 9.95
C GLY A 35 -6.36 -0.21 10.67
N GLN A 36 -7.34 -0.88 10.08
CA GLN A 36 -8.55 -1.26 10.79
C GLN A 36 -8.27 -2.38 11.79
N ALA A 37 -7.47 -3.38 11.40
CA ALA A 37 -7.04 -4.46 12.27
C ALA A 37 -6.32 -3.93 13.53
N ASP A 38 -5.34 -3.05 13.37
CA ASP A 38 -4.57 -2.50 14.50
C ASP A 38 -5.46 -1.79 15.53
N ARG A 39 -6.50 -1.07 15.06
CA ARG A 39 -7.47 -0.40 15.95
C ARG A 39 -8.30 -1.41 16.73
N MET A 40 -8.88 -2.39 16.05
CA MET A 40 -9.70 -3.43 16.68
C MET A 40 -8.91 -4.27 17.69
N LEU A 41 -7.63 -4.55 17.40
CA LEU A 41 -6.73 -5.23 18.33
C LEU A 41 -6.40 -4.35 19.55
N THR A 42 -6.24 -3.04 19.36
CA THR A 42 -6.04 -2.09 20.48
C THR A 42 -7.27 -2.01 21.37
N ASP A 43 -8.46 -2.14 20.79
CA ASP A 43 -9.74 -2.23 21.51
C ASP A 43 -9.94 -3.58 22.22
N GLY A 44 -8.97 -4.50 22.12
CA GLY A 44 -8.94 -5.77 22.84
C GLY A 44 -9.59 -6.95 22.10
N GLN A 45 -9.92 -6.82 20.81
CA GLN A 45 -10.44 -7.94 20.03
C GLN A 45 -9.35 -8.97 19.72
N ASP A 46 -9.75 -10.24 19.60
CA ASP A 46 -8.85 -11.31 19.17
C ASP A 46 -8.64 -11.31 17.64
N VAL A 47 -7.46 -11.79 17.20
CA VAL A 47 -7.05 -11.83 15.79
C VAL A 47 -8.06 -12.60 14.93
N ALA A 48 -8.65 -13.68 15.45
CA ALA A 48 -9.63 -14.46 14.72
C ALA A 48 -10.96 -13.70 14.51
N ALA A 49 -11.34 -12.84 15.47
CA ALA A 49 -12.51 -11.97 15.33
C ALA A 49 -12.24 -10.85 14.31
N VAL A 50 -11.07 -10.23 14.40
CA VAL A 50 -10.62 -9.18 13.45
C VAL A 50 -10.57 -9.71 12.02
N CYS A 51 -10.00 -10.90 11.81
CA CYS A 51 -9.92 -11.51 10.48
C CYS A 51 -11.30 -11.82 9.88
N ARG A 52 -12.26 -12.26 10.71
CA ARG A 52 -13.65 -12.47 10.30
C ARG A 52 -14.32 -11.16 9.87
N GLU A 53 -14.20 -10.11 10.66
CA GLU A 53 -14.77 -8.79 10.33
C GLU A 53 -14.16 -8.21 9.05
N LEU A 54 -12.85 -8.37 8.87
CA LEU A 54 -12.15 -7.90 7.68
C LEU A 54 -12.38 -8.79 6.45
N GLY A 55 -13.06 -9.93 6.59
CA GLY A 55 -13.31 -10.88 5.51
C GLY A 55 -12.04 -11.45 4.89
N VAL A 56 -11.04 -11.77 5.72
CA VAL A 56 -9.74 -12.34 5.31
C VAL A 56 -9.35 -13.49 6.22
N SER A 57 -8.62 -14.46 5.70
CA SER A 57 -8.06 -15.53 6.55
C SER A 57 -6.91 -15.01 7.40
N GLU A 58 -6.69 -15.59 8.58
CA GLU A 58 -5.56 -15.26 9.45
C GLU A 58 -4.21 -15.43 8.73
N GLN A 59 -4.08 -16.47 7.91
CA GLN A 59 -2.89 -16.68 7.08
C GLN A 59 -2.62 -15.49 6.14
N THR A 60 -3.68 -14.93 5.54
CA THR A 60 -3.57 -13.75 4.68
C THR A 60 -3.19 -12.52 5.50
N TYR A 61 -3.78 -12.35 6.68
CA TYR A 61 -3.47 -11.27 7.60
C TYR A 61 -2.00 -11.28 8.03
N TYR A 62 -1.47 -12.42 8.48
CA TYR A 62 -0.05 -12.53 8.87
C TYR A 62 0.90 -12.27 7.70
N ARG A 63 0.58 -12.79 6.51
CA ARG A 63 1.37 -12.51 5.30
C ARG A 63 1.39 -11.01 4.99
N TRP A 64 0.23 -10.34 5.09
CA TRP A 64 0.16 -8.90 4.90
C TRP A 64 0.90 -8.12 5.99
N ARG A 65 0.85 -8.55 7.25
CA ARG A 65 1.65 -7.93 8.32
C ARG A 65 3.15 -8.02 8.05
N ASN A 66 3.62 -9.14 7.51
CA ASN A 66 5.03 -9.29 7.14
C ASN A 66 5.42 -8.40 5.94
N GLN A 67 4.53 -8.28 4.95
CA GLN A 67 4.82 -7.55 3.71
C GLN A 67 4.59 -6.04 3.81
N TYR A 68 3.58 -5.60 4.56
CA TYR A 68 3.11 -4.21 4.61
C TYR A 68 3.12 -3.61 6.02
N GLY A 69 3.41 -4.40 7.06
CA GLY A 69 3.47 -3.89 8.44
C GLY A 69 4.58 -2.86 8.66
N GLY A 70 5.71 -3.00 7.96
CA GLY A 70 6.79 -2.00 7.97
C GLY A 70 6.48 -0.74 7.16
N LEU A 71 5.63 -0.86 6.13
CA LEU A 71 5.34 0.22 5.19
C LEU A 71 4.73 1.45 5.88
N LYS A 72 3.85 1.25 6.87
CA LYS A 72 3.32 2.36 7.69
C LYS A 72 4.39 3.10 8.48
N ALA A 73 5.37 2.37 9.02
CA ALA A 73 6.45 2.97 9.80
C ALA A 73 7.39 3.77 8.89
N ASP A 74 7.65 3.27 7.68
CA ASP A 74 8.48 3.95 6.69
C ASP A 74 7.77 5.17 6.08
N ASP A 75 6.46 5.07 5.82
CA ASP A 75 5.64 6.22 5.40
C ASP A 75 5.62 7.33 6.46
N ALA A 76 5.49 6.96 7.74
CA ALA A 76 5.53 7.93 8.84
C ALA A 76 6.90 8.61 8.98
N LYS A 77 8.00 7.88 8.77
CA LYS A 77 9.36 8.45 8.74
C LYS A 77 9.52 9.40 7.56
N ARG A 78 9.07 8.99 6.36
CA ARG A 78 9.15 9.81 5.15
C ARG A 78 8.32 11.09 5.28
N LEU A 79 7.14 11.03 5.90
CA LEU A 79 6.33 12.20 6.16
C LEU A 79 7.05 13.22 7.05
N LYS A 80 7.62 12.77 8.18
CA LYS A 80 8.40 13.65 9.08
C LYS A 80 9.59 14.30 8.39
N GLU A 81 10.29 13.55 7.54
CA GLU A 81 11.41 14.09 6.78
C GLU A 81 10.95 15.14 5.76
N LEU A 82 9.86 14.87 5.04
CA LEU A 82 9.26 15.84 4.11
C LEU A 82 8.78 17.11 4.83
N GLU A 83 8.17 16.99 6.01
CA GLU A 83 7.76 18.13 6.83
C GLU A 83 8.97 18.98 7.25
N LYS A 84 10.06 18.35 7.69
CA LYS A 84 11.32 19.03 8.05
C LYS A 84 11.95 19.74 6.85
N GLN A 85 11.98 19.07 5.70
CA GLN A 85 12.48 19.66 4.45
C GLN A 85 11.63 20.85 4.04
N ASN A 86 10.30 20.74 4.12
CA ASN A 86 9.38 21.82 3.78
C ASN A 86 9.58 23.04 4.70
N ALA A 87 9.73 22.83 6.02
CA ALA A 87 10.03 23.89 6.96
C ALA A 87 11.36 24.60 6.64
N THR A 88 12.39 23.81 6.31
CA THR A 88 13.71 24.35 5.93
C THR A 88 13.63 25.17 4.65
N LEU A 89 12.94 24.67 3.63
CA LEU A 89 12.75 25.37 2.35
C LEU A 89 11.97 26.66 2.53
N LYS A 90 10.92 26.67 3.35
CA LYS A 90 10.16 27.90 3.67
C LYS A 90 11.02 28.95 4.33
N ARG A 91 11.89 28.55 5.27
CA ARG A 91 12.84 29.47 5.94
C ARG A 91 13.80 30.09 4.94
N LEU A 92 14.45 29.26 4.12
CA LEU A 92 15.41 29.72 3.10
C LEU A 92 14.75 30.62 2.06
N LEU A 93 13.51 30.31 1.65
CA LEU A 93 12.76 31.13 0.71
C LEU A 93 12.45 32.51 1.31
N ALA A 94 12.05 32.57 2.59
CA ALA A 94 11.81 33.83 3.27
C ALA A 94 13.09 34.68 3.38
N GLU A 95 14.22 34.07 3.73
CA GLU A 95 15.53 34.75 3.76
C GLU A 95 15.91 35.30 2.38
N ALA A 96 15.79 34.50 1.32
CA ALA A 96 16.10 34.91 -0.03
C ALA A 96 15.20 36.05 -0.55
N GLU A 97 13.89 36.02 -0.25
CA GLU A 97 12.99 37.10 -0.64
C GLU A 97 13.25 38.39 0.15
N LEU A 98 13.67 38.30 1.42
CA LEU A 98 14.12 39.46 2.19
C LEU A 98 15.40 40.09 1.60
N GLU A 99 16.41 39.28 1.28
CA GLU A 99 17.65 39.75 0.65
C GLU A 99 17.36 40.42 -0.71
N LYS A 100 16.51 39.79 -1.51
CA LYS A 100 16.08 40.32 -2.80
C LYS A 100 15.32 41.64 -2.67
N ALA A 101 14.48 41.79 -1.64
CA ALA A 101 13.79 43.05 -1.37
C ALA A 101 14.79 44.16 -1.00
N ALA A 102 15.74 43.88 -0.11
CA ALA A 102 16.78 44.83 0.29
C ALA A 102 17.66 45.25 -0.91
N LEU A 103 18.05 44.30 -1.77
CA LEU A 103 18.83 44.60 -2.98
C LEU A 103 18.06 45.47 -3.97
N LYS A 104 16.75 45.27 -4.11
CA LYS A 104 15.91 46.13 -4.95
C LYS A 104 15.80 47.54 -4.39
N GLU A 105 15.60 47.70 -3.08
CA GLU A 105 15.53 49.01 -2.44
C GLU A 105 16.84 49.80 -2.61
N LEU A 106 17.98 49.13 -2.48
CA LEU A 106 19.30 49.73 -2.75
C LEU A 106 19.46 50.13 -4.22
N ALA A 107 18.96 49.32 -5.16
CA ALA A 107 19.05 49.59 -6.59
C ALA A 107 18.09 50.69 -7.06
N GLU A 108 16.94 50.87 -6.40
CA GLU A 108 15.95 51.90 -6.71
C GLU A 108 16.37 53.30 -6.22
N GLY A 109 17.42 53.40 -5.39
CA GLY A 109 18.16 54.64 -5.16
C GLY A 109 17.30 55.79 -4.60
N ASN A 110 16.87 55.67 -3.33
CA ASN A 110 16.27 56.78 -2.58
C ASN A 110 17.34 57.61 -1.83
N PHE A 111 18.35 58.11 -2.56
CA PHE A 111 19.35 59.07 -2.04
C PHE A 111 19.39 60.34 -2.87
#